data_AF-W1EVM5-F1
#
_entry.id   AF-W1EVM5-F1
#
_cell.length_a   1.000
_cell.length_b   1.000
_cell.length_c   1.000
_cell.angle_alpha   90.00
_cell.angle_beta   90.00
_cell.angle_gamma   90.00
#
_symmetry.space_group_name_H-M   'P 1'
#
loop_
_entity.id
_entity.type
_entity.pdbx_description
1 polymer ?
#
loop_
_entity_poly.entity_id
_entity_poly.type
_entity_poly.pdbx_seq_one_letter_code
_entity_poly.pdbx_strand_id
1 'polypeptide(L)'
;MIFGHIAQPNPCRLPAAIEKGLDFLRATDFNALEPGVVEIDGKNIYAQIIDLTTREAVENRPEVHRRYIDIQFLAWGEEKIGIAIDTGNNKVSESLLEQRDIIFLS
;
A
#
# COMPACT_ATOMS: atom_id res chain seq x y z
N MET A 1 2.53 11.33 -2.53
CA MET A 1 2.03 10.65 -1.33
C MET A 1 0.97 11.50 -0.67
N ILE A 2 -0.06 10.87 -0.11
CA ILE A 2 -1.07 11.48 0.77
C ILE A 2 -1.06 10.65 2.06
N PHE A 3 -1.16 11.29 3.23
CA PHE A 3 -1.27 10.59 4.52
C PHE A 3 -2.37 11.25 5.37
N GLY A 4 -2.99 10.47 6.25
CA GLY A 4 -4.10 10.90 7.08
C GLY A 4 -4.68 9.76 7.90
N HIS A 5 -5.82 10.00 8.54
CA HIS A 5 -6.51 9.01 9.36
C HIS A 5 -7.87 8.65 8.75
N ILE A 6 -8.20 7.36 8.66
CA ILE A 6 -9.39 6.86 7.93
C ILE A 6 -10.74 7.40 8.47
N ALA A 7 -10.78 7.69 9.77
CA ALA A 7 -11.95 8.27 10.44
C ALA A 7 -12.14 9.78 10.18
N GLN A 8 -11.15 10.46 9.59
CA GLN A 8 -11.27 11.88 9.24
C GLN A 8 -11.97 12.00 7.87
N PRO A 9 -12.75 13.08 7.66
CA PRO A 9 -13.34 13.35 6.36
C PRO A 9 -12.23 13.57 5.32
N ASN A 10 -12.50 13.21 4.06
CA ASN A 10 -11.58 13.46 2.97
C ASN A 10 -11.41 14.99 2.79
N PRO A 11 -10.16 15.51 2.69
CA PRO A 11 -9.92 16.95 2.59
C PRO A 11 -10.42 17.54 1.26
N CYS A 12 -10.59 16.71 0.25
CA CYS A 12 -11.14 17.03 -1.05
C CYS A 12 -11.76 15.77 -1.66
N ARG A 13 -12.44 15.92 -2.81
CA ARG A 13 -12.84 14.77 -3.62
C ARG A 13 -11.60 14.08 -4.17
N LEU A 14 -11.51 12.78 -3.93
CA LEU A 14 -10.41 11.95 -4.42
C LEU A 14 -10.85 11.23 -5.72
N PRO A 15 -9.91 10.73 -6.53
CA PRO A 15 -10.26 9.83 -7.63
C PRO A 15 -11.17 8.69 -7.17
N ALA A 16 -12.18 8.35 -7.98
CA ALA A 16 -13.21 7.38 -7.60
C ALA A 16 -12.66 6.01 -7.17
N ALA A 17 -11.55 5.56 -7.78
CA ALA A 17 -10.88 4.32 -7.38
C ALA A 17 -10.31 4.40 -5.94
N ILE A 18 -9.78 5.56 -5.54
CA ILE A 18 -9.29 5.78 -4.18
C ILE A 18 -10.47 5.84 -3.21
N GLU A 19 -11.55 6.53 -3.55
CA GLU A 19 -12.76 6.57 -2.73
C GLU A 19 -13.32 5.16 -2.49
N LYS A 20 -13.39 4.33 -3.53
CA LYS A 20 -13.81 2.92 -3.41
C LYS A 20 -12.91 2.10 -2.49
N GLY A 21 -11.59 2.29 -2.57
CA GLY A 21 -10.64 1.67 -1.64
C GLY A 21 -10.85 2.14 -0.19
N LEU A 22 -11.01 3.45 0.03
CA LEU A 22 -11.28 4.00 1.37
C LEU A 22 -12.62 3.54 1.95
N ASP A 23 -13.65 3.39 1.12
CA ASP A 23 -14.96 2.89 1.55
C ASP A 23 -14.88 1.43 2.00
N PHE A 24 -14.11 0.59 1.29
CA PHE A 24 -13.79 -0.76 1.75
C PHE A 24 -13.09 -0.72 3.11
N LEU A 25 -12.05 0.11 3.28
CA LEU A 25 -11.34 0.22 4.57
C LEU A 25 -12.27 0.66 5.72
N ARG A 26 -13.23 1.56 5.47
CA ARG A 26 -14.18 2.02 6.50
C ARG A 26 -15.23 0.98 6.87
N ALA A 27 -15.64 0.14 5.92
CA ALA A 27 -16.70 -0.84 6.11
C ALA A 27 -16.21 -2.21 6.60
N THR A 28 -14.90 -2.42 6.67
CA THR A 28 -14.29 -3.72 6.94
C THR A 28 -13.81 -3.81 8.39
N ASP A 29 -14.18 -4.89 9.08
CA ASP A 29 -13.60 -5.25 10.38
C ASP A 29 -12.37 -6.14 10.15
N PHE A 30 -11.19 -5.53 10.27
CA PHE A 30 -9.91 -6.21 10.05
C PHE A 30 -9.53 -7.19 11.17
N ASN A 31 -10.20 -7.17 12.33
CA ASN A 31 -9.93 -8.15 13.39
C ASN A 31 -10.50 -9.53 13.07
N ALA A 32 -11.45 -9.60 12.13
CA ALA A 32 -12.13 -10.82 11.72
C ALA A 32 -11.61 -11.41 10.40
N LEU A 33 -10.64 -10.75 9.76
CA LEU A 33 -10.08 -11.19 8.48
C LEU A 33 -8.76 -11.93 8.67
N GLU A 34 -8.65 -13.06 7.98
CA GLU A 34 -7.40 -13.78 7.83
C GLU A 34 -6.48 -13.10 6.81
N PRO A 35 -5.14 -13.22 6.97
CA PRO A 35 -4.18 -12.77 5.97
C PRO A 35 -4.46 -13.38 4.59
N GLY A 36 -4.37 -12.56 3.54
CA GLY A 36 -4.71 -12.99 2.19
C GLY A 36 -5.06 -11.85 1.24
N VAL A 37 -5.70 -12.19 0.13
CA VAL A 37 -6.16 -11.22 -0.88
C VAL A 37 -7.68 -11.15 -0.89
N VAL A 38 -8.21 -9.94 -0.83
CA VAL A 38 -9.64 -9.65 -0.97
C VAL A 38 -9.83 -8.81 -2.23
N GLU A 39 -10.55 -9.35 -3.21
CA GLU A 39 -10.91 -8.61 -4.42
C GLU A 39 -12.06 -7.63 -4.13
N ILE A 40 -11.84 -6.34 -4.37
CA ILE A 40 -12.84 -5.26 -4.17
C ILE A 40 -13.49 -4.91 -5.51
N ASP A 41 -12.72 -4.98 -6.59
CA ASP A 41 -13.15 -4.75 -7.97
C ASP A 41 -12.38 -5.65 -8.94
N GLY A 42 -12.52 -6.95 -8.74
CA GLY A 42 -11.70 -7.96 -9.41
C GLY A 42 -10.21 -7.68 -9.17
N LYS A 43 -9.44 -7.64 -10.26
CA LYS A 43 -8.00 -7.34 -10.23
C LYS A 43 -7.67 -5.84 -10.33
N ASN A 44 -8.65 -4.97 -10.55
CA ASN A 44 -8.39 -3.52 -10.65
C ASN A 44 -8.18 -2.88 -9.28
N ILE A 45 -8.89 -3.38 -8.26
CA ILE A 45 -8.76 -2.94 -6.87
C ILE A 45 -8.88 -4.18 -6.00
N TYR A 46 -7.83 -4.47 -5.25
CA TYR A 46 -7.80 -5.56 -4.27
C TYR A 46 -7.03 -5.11 -3.04
N ALA A 47 -7.38 -5.67 -1.89
CA ALA A 47 -6.64 -5.47 -0.64
C ALA A 47 -5.80 -6.71 -0.34
N GLN A 48 -4.54 -6.49 0.02
CA GLN A 48 -3.69 -7.53 0.57
C GLN A 48 -3.65 -7.33 2.09
N ILE A 49 -4.20 -8.30 2.83
CA ILE A 49 -4.18 -8.32 4.28
C ILE A 49 -2.92 -9.06 4.72
N ILE A 50 -2.06 -8.37 5.46
CA ILE A 50 -0.75 -8.86 5.85
C ILE A 50 -0.63 -8.73 7.37
N ASP A 51 -0.36 -9.85 8.03
CA ASP A 51 0.16 -9.86 9.39
C ASP A 51 1.69 -9.95 9.31
N LEU A 52 2.39 -8.92 9.77
CA LEU A 52 3.84 -8.80 9.66
C LEU A 52 4.47 -8.32 10.97
N THR A 53 5.72 -8.73 11.16
CA THR A 53 6.58 -8.18 12.21
C THR A 53 7.54 -7.18 11.57
N THR A 54 7.53 -5.95 12.05
CA THR A 54 8.40 -4.87 11.56
C THR A 54 9.88 -5.23 11.75
N ARG A 55 10.73 -4.69 10.86
CA ARG A 55 12.19 -4.89 10.89
C ARG A 55 12.91 -3.55 10.83
N GLU A 56 14.20 -3.55 11.12
CA GLU A 56 15.02 -2.34 11.01
C GLU A 56 15.06 -1.83 9.57
N ALA A 57 15.17 -0.52 9.39
CA ALA A 57 15.14 0.10 8.07
C ALA A 57 16.25 -0.44 7.14
N VAL A 58 17.42 -0.77 7.69
CA VAL A 58 18.57 -1.33 6.96
C VAL A 58 18.33 -2.75 6.43
N GLU A 59 17.38 -3.48 7.01
CA GLU A 59 17.01 -4.83 6.58
C GLU A 59 15.97 -4.81 5.44
N ASN A 60 15.39 -3.65 5.16
CA ASN A 60 14.36 -3.46 4.14
C ASN A 60 14.95 -2.77 2.91
N ARG A 61 14.32 -3.02 1.75
CA ARG A 61 14.70 -2.40 0.47
C ARG A 61 13.58 -1.46 0.02
N PRO A 62 13.88 -0.22 -0.40
CA PRO A 62 12.87 0.64 -1.00
C PRO A 62 12.31 0.00 -2.27
N GLU A 63 11.00 0.11 -2.47
CA GLU A 63 10.32 -0.42 -3.64
C GLU A 63 9.43 0.62 -4.33
N VAL A 64 9.18 0.42 -5.63
CA VAL A 64 8.26 1.21 -6.43
C VAL A 64 7.42 0.32 -7.35
N HIS A 65 6.18 0.76 -7.61
CA HIS A 65 5.21 0.11 -8.48
C HIS A 65 4.97 0.94 -9.76
N ARG A 66 4.56 0.31 -10.87
CA ARG A 66 4.25 1.01 -12.13
C ARG A 66 2.83 0.78 -12.63
N ARG A 67 2.16 -0.30 -12.22
CA ARG A 67 0.79 -0.64 -12.65
C ARG A 67 -0.24 -0.24 -11.58
N TYR A 68 0.08 -0.40 -10.31
CA TYR A 68 -0.80 -0.07 -9.19
C TYR A 68 -0.30 1.13 -8.38
N ILE A 69 -1.25 1.74 -7.68
CA ILE A 69 -0.97 2.70 -6.60
C ILE A 69 -1.33 2.04 -5.28
N ASP A 70 -0.61 2.37 -4.22
CA ASP A 70 -0.87 1.80 -2.91
C ASP A 70 -1.77 2.69 -2.07
N ILE A 71 -2.73 2.05 -1.38
CA ILE A 71 -3.38 2.59 -0.20
C ILE A 71 -2.90 1.71 0.96
N GLN A 72 -1.89 2.17 1.68
CA GLN A 72 -1.38 1.49 2.86
C GLN A 72 -2.21 1.91 4.08
N PHE A 73 -2.79 0.93 4.78
CA PHE A 73 -3.62 1.15 5.96
C PHE A 73 -3.12 0.28 7.12
N LEU A 74 -2.70 0.94 8.19
CA LEU A 74 -2.30 0.29 9.43
C LEU A 74 -3.54 -0.05 10.25
N ALA A 75 -3.96 -1.32 10.22
CA ALA A 75 -5.14 -1.79 10.93
C ALA A 75 -4.92 -1.84 12.46
N TRP A 76 -3.74 -2.30 12.90
CA TRP A 76 -3.36 -2.37 14.30
C TRP A 76 -1.83 -2.33 14.45
N GLY A 77 -1.35 -1.85 15.60
CA GLY A 77 0.08 -1.77 15.91
C GLY A 77 0.71 -0.44 15.45
N GLU A 78 2.00 -0.49 15.12
CA GLU A 78 2.79 0.66 14.69
C GLU A 78 3.76 0.24 13.58
N GLU A 79 3.90 1.07 12.55
CA GLU A 79 4.84 0.87 11.45
C GLU A 79 5.48 2.21 11.07
N LYS A 80 6.78 2.17 10.77
CA LYS A 80 7.51 3.31 10.24
C LYS A 80 7.76 3.13 8.74
N ILE A 81 7.13 3.98 7.94
CA ILE A 81 7.25 3.92 6.47
C ILE A 81 8.19 5.03 5.99
N GLY A 82 9.30 4.64 5.38
CA GLY A 82 10.23 5.55 4.73
C GLY A 82 9.76 5.88 3.31
N ILE A 83 9.80 7.16 2.94
CA ILE A 83 9.40 7.61 1.61
C ILE A 83 10.49 8.46 0.95
N ALA A 84 10.60 8.34 -0.37
CA ALA A 84 11.41 9.21 -1.20
C ALA A 84 10.70 9.47 -2.52
N ILE A 85 10.91 10.64 -3.11
CA ILE A 85 10.39 10.94 -4.44
C ILE A 85 11.25 10.18 -5.45
N ASP A 86 10.62 9.29 -6.23
CA ASP A 86 11.30 8.65 -7.36
C ASP A 86 11.51 9.67 -8.48
N THR A 87 12.76 10.10 -8.67
CA THR A 87 13.15 11.02 -9.76
C THR A 87 13.49 10.28 -11.05
N GLY A 88 13.39 8.94 -11.06
CA GLY A 88 13.73 8.09 -12.20
C GLY A 88 15.22 7.79 -12.34
N ASN A 89 16.07 8.33 -11.45
CA ASN A 89 17.53 8.14 -11.48
C ASN A 89 18.02 7.17 -10.39
N ASN A 90 17.10 6.52 -9.66
CA ASN A 90 17.45 5.57 -8.62
C ASN A 90 18.05 4.30 -9.23
N LYS A 91 19.08 3.75 -8.58
CA LYS A 91 19.70 2.51 -9.05
C LYS A 91 18.77 1.34 -8.74
N VAL A 92 18.47 0.55 -9.77
CA VAL A 92 17.65 -0.66 -9.62
C VAL A 92 18.53 -1.78 -9.06
N SER A 93 18.10 -2.35 -7.93
CA SER A 93 18.69 -3.54 -7.34
C SER A 93 18.13 -4.82 -7.97
N GLU A 94 16.81 -4.88 -8.13
CA GLU A 94 16.09 -6.05 -8.63
C GLU A 94 14.74 -5.60 -9.24
N SER A 95 14.34 -6.20 -10.36
CA SER A 95 13.07 -5.89 -11.02
C SER A 95 12.22 -7.16 -11.15
N LEU A 96 11.04 -7.13 -10.54
CA LEU A 96 9.99 -8.15 -10.61
C LEU A 96 8.71 -7.57 -11.22
N LEU A 97 8.88 -6.59 -12.11
CA LEU A 97 7.79 -5.77 -12.63
C LEU A 97 6.73 -6.61 -13.37
N GLU A 98 7.16 -7.62 -14.12
CA GLU A 98 6.25 -8.44 -14.90
C GLU A 98 5.34 -9.30 -14.01
N GLN A 99 5.89 -9.88 -12.95
CA GLN A 99 5.22 -10.88 -12.12
C GLN A 99 4.47 -10.25 -10.93
N ARG A 100 5.04 -9.20 -10.33
CA ARG A 100 4.59 -8.66 -9.04
C ARG A 100 4.39 -7.14 -9.03
N ASP A 101 4.65 -6.47 -10.16
CA ASP A 101 4.66 -5.01 -10.24
C ASP A 101 5.60 -4.33 -9.21
N ILE A 102 6.74 -4.96 -8.89
CA ILE A 102 7.69 -4.45 -7.89
C ILE A 102 9.07 -4.21 -8.52
N ILE A 103 9.68 -3.07 -8.20
CA ILE A 103 11.09 -2.77 -8.49
C ILE A 103 11.76 -2.38 -7.18
N PHE A 104 12.79 -3.12 -6.77
CA PHE A 104 13.62 -2.78 -5.62
C PHE A 104 14.77 -1.86 -6.02
N LEU A 105 15.01 -0.83 -5.19
CA LEU A 105 16.05 0.18 -5.40
C LEU A 105 17.23 -0.01 -4.42
N SER A 106 18.41 0.50 -4.78
CA SER A 106 19.64 0.47 -3.96
C SER A 106 20.24 1.85 -3.75
#